data_AF-A0A842T011-F1
#
_entry.id   AF-A0A842T011-F1
#
_cell.length_a   1.000
_cell.length_b   1.000
_cell.length_c   1.000
_cell.angle_alpha   90.00
_cell.angle_beta   90.00
_cell.angle_gamma   90.00
#
_symmetry.space_group_name_H-M   'P 1'
#
loop_
_entity.id
_entity.type
_entity.pdbx_description
1 polymer ?
#
loop_
_entity_poly.entity_id
_entity_poly.type
_entity_poly.pdbx_seq_one_letter_code
_entity_poly.pdbx_strand_id
1 'polypeptide(L)'
;MENDENLKEVMSIIEEIERKYTDLEHSLSNLPVPSRDAILEEIYMDVILNNSVIKNFGTSKDQICIEGGDSKSKKLQNFIQSTIDNIRANPVKKVFYLRKFLDSFVDISESDKNVVIKSLKSTDINQLRERLGSLTRIFKIENID
;
A
#
# COMPACT_ATOMS: atom_id res chain seq x y z
N MET A 1 -1.53 64.49 1.92
CA MET A 1 -2.69 63.59 2.11
C MET A 1 -2.86 62.64 0.93
N GLU A 2 -2.79 63.13 -0.31
CA GLU A 2 -2.93 62.34 -1.55
C GLU A 2 -1.96 61.15 -1.69
N ASN A 3 -0.69 61.31 -1.25
CA ASN A 3 0.29 60.20 -1.28
C ASN A 3 -0.05 59.04 -0.33
N ASP A 4 -0.78 59.30 0.76
CA ASP A 4 -1.07 58.29 1.79
C ASP A 4 -2.29 57.44 1.40
N GLU A 5 -3.22 58.02 0.63
CA GLU A 5 -4.32 57.30 -0.02
C GLU A 5 -3.81 56.41 -1.15
N ASN A 6 -2.90 56.92 -1.99
CA ASN A 6 -2.25 56.13 -3.05
C ASN A 6 -1.49 54.93 -2.46
N LEU A 7 -0.80 55.11 -1.33
CA LEU A 7 -0.09 54.02 -0.67
C LEU A 7 -1.05 52.94 -0.17
N LYS A 8 -2.19 53.33 0.42
CA LYS A 8 -3.22 52.39 0.87
C LYS A 8 -3.86 51.63 -0.28
N GLU A 9 -4.11 52.30 -1.40
CA GLU A 9 -4.66 51.66 -2.60
C GLU A 9 -3.69 50.62 -3.16
N VAL A 10 -2.40 50.97 -3.27
CA VAL A 10 -1.35 50.02 -3.67
C VAL A 10 -1.26 48.84 -2.69
N MET A 11 -1.32 49.09 -1.39
CA MET A 11 -1.30 48.02 -0.37
C MET A 11 -2.50 47.08 -0.51
N SER A 12 -3.70 47.64 -0.73
CA SER A 12 -4.92 46.87 -0.93
C SER A 12 -4.85 45.99 -2.18
N ILE A 13 -4.22 46.49 -3.26
CA ILE A 13 -4.01 45.72 -4.49
C ILE A 13 -3.05 44.56 -4.22
N ILE A 14 -1.97 44.80 -3.46
CA ILE A 14 -1.00 43.75 -3.09
C ILE A 14 -1.67 42.65 -2.27
N GLU A 15 -2.44 43.02 -1.25
CA GLU A 15 -3.19 42.06 -0.42
C GLU A 15 -4.19 41.24 -1.24
N GLU A 16 -4.87 41.86 -2.21
CA GLU A 16 -5.77 41.14 -3.10
C GLU A 16 -5.04 40.14 -4.01
N ILE A 17 -3.85 40.49 -4.50
CA ILE A 17 -3.01 39.60 -5.32
C ILE A 17 -2.55 38.40 -4.49
N GLU A 18 -2.08 38.62 -3.27
CA GLU A 18 -1.61 37.55 -2.37
C GLU A 18 -2.73 36.57 -2.02
N ARG A 19 -3.93 37.09 -1.76
CA ARG A 19 -5.12 36.25 -1.54
C ARG A 19 -5.44 35.40 -2.77
N LYS A 20 -5.49 36.00 -3.96
CA LYS A 20 -5.74 35.28 -5.22
C LYS A 20 -4.67 34.23 -5.49
N TYR A 21 -3.42 34.50 -5.17
CA TYR A 21 -2.33 33.54 -5.30
C TYR A 21 -2.52 32.34 -4.37
N THR A 22 -2.90 32.60 -3.10
CA THR A 22 -3.19 31.55 -2.12
C THR A 22 -4.38 30.68 -2.56
N ASP A 23 -5.45 31.30 -3.08
CA ASP A 23 -6.62 30.59 -3.59
C ASP A 23 -6.27 29.71 -4.80
N LEU A 24 -5.39 30.20 -5.68
CA LEU A 24 -4.89 29.44 -6.83
C LEU A 24 -4.06 28.24 -6.37
N GLU A 25 -3.13 28.43 -5.43
CA GLU A 25 -2.29 27.35 -4.91
C GLU A 25 -3.13 26.27 -4.20
N HIS A 26 -4.14 26.68 -3.46
CA HIS A 26 -5.11 25.74 -2.87
C HIS A 26 -5.91 24.99 -3.94
N SER A 27 -6.31 25.68 -5.01
CA SER A 27 -7.03 25.03 -6.12
C SER A 27 -6.13 24.05 -6.88
N LEU A 28 -4.86 24.40 -7.11
CA LEU A 28 -3.89 23.56 -7.81
C LEU A 28 -3.51 22.32 -7.00
N SER A 29 -3.31 22.47 -5.69
CA SER A 29 -3.00 21.34 -4.79
C SER A 29 -4.16 20.35 -4.68
N ASN A 30 -5.40 20.82 -4.86
CA ASN A 30 -6.60 19.99 -4.84
C ASN A 30 -7.01 19.45 -6.23
N LEU A 31 -6.25 19.73 -7.29
CA LEU A 31 -6.56 19.18 -8.60
C LEU A 31 -6.45 17.64 -8.54
N PRO A 32 -7.54 16.91 -8.85
CA PRO A 32 -7.50 15.46 -8.91
C PRO A 32 -6.78 15.07 -10.20
N VAL A 33 -5.45 15.09 -10.18
CA VAL A 33 -4.63 14.55 -11.27
C VAL A 33 -4.52 13.05 -11.04
N PRO A 34 -5.19 12.21 -11.85
CA PRO A 34 -5.07 10.77 -11.71
C PRO A 34 -3.62 10.36 -11.92
N SER A 35 -3.16 9.41 -11.10
CA SER A 35 -1.83 8.84 -11.27
C SER A 35 -1.77 8.12 -12.63
N ARG A 36 -0.55 7.95 -13.15
CA ARG A 36 -0.32 7.12 -14.35
C ARG A 36 -0.98 5.75 -14.21
N ASP A 37 -0.90 5.13 -13.04
CA ASP A 37 -1.47 3.81 -12.80
C ASP A 37 -2.99 3.82 -12.84
N ALA A 38 -3.64 4.87 -12.28
CA ALA A 38 -5.08 5.04 -12.36
C ALA A 38 -5.57 5.22 -13.80
N ILE A 39 -4.83 6.00 -14.62
CA ILE A 39 -5.13 6.16 -16.05
C ILE A 39 -4.97 4.83 -16.78
N LEU A 40 -3.91 4.07 -16.48
CA LEU A 40 -3.69 2.76 -17.10
C LEU A 40 -4.80 1.78 -16.73
N GLU A 41 -5.23 1.76 -15.47
CA GLU A 41 -6.35 0.93 -15.02
C GLU A 41 -7.65 1.28 -15.75
N GLU A 42 -7.96 2.56 -15.90
CA GLU A 42 -9.11 3.02 -16.67
C GLU A 42 -9.05 2.56 -18.13
N ILE A 43 -7.90 2.72 -18.78
CA ILE A 43 -7.67 2.23 -20.16
C ILE A 43 -7.85 0.72 -20.24
N TYR A 44 -7.28 -0.04 -19.30
CA TYR A 44 -7.43 -1.50 -19.28
C TYR A 44 -8.90 -1.91 -19.14
N MET A 45 -9.63 -1.30 -18.19
CA MET A 45 -11.05 -1.57 -17.99
C MET A 45 -11.86 -1.27 -19.25
N ASP A 46 -11.62 -0.13 -19.88
CA ASP A 46 -12.31 0.27 -21.09
C ASP A 46 -12.03 -0.68 -22.26
N VAL A 47 -10.79 -1.17 -22.41
CA VAL A 47 -10.45 -2.19 -23.42
C VAL A 47 -11.20 -3.50 -23.16
N ILE A 48 -11.25 -3.94 -21.89
CA ILE A 48 -11.92 -5.19 -21.49
C ILE A 48 -13.43 -5.09 -21.71
N LEU A 49 -14.06 -3.99 -21.28
CA LEU A 49 -15.50 -3.78 -21.39
C LEU A 49 -15.98 -3.60 -22.84
N ASN A 50 -15.13 -3.05 -23.70
CA ASN A 50 -15.44 -2.91 -25.12
C ASN A 50 -15.16 -4.19 -25.93
N ASN A 51 -14.62 -5.24 -25.31
CA ASN A 51 -14.47 -6.53 -25.95
C ASN A 51 -15.86 -7.19 -26.15
N SER A 52 -16.19 -7.56 -27.39
CA SER A 52 -17.49 -8.14 -27.76
C SER A 52 -17.80 -9.44 -27.02
N VAL A 53 -16.78 -10.26 -26.71
CA VAL A 53 -16.96 -11.49 -25.94
C VAL A 53 -17.41 -11.15 -24.52
N ILE A 54 -16.72 -10.22 -23.86
CA ILE A 54 -16.95 -9.87 -22.45
C ILE A 54 -18.27 -9.09 -22.28
N LYS A 55 -18.58 -8.19 -23.21
CA LYS A 55 -19.85 -7.45 -23.24
C LYS A 55 -21.08 -8.37 -23.32
N ASN A 56 -20.95 -9.51 -23.99
CA ASN A 56 -22.02 -10.51 -24.11
C ASN A 56 -22.24 -11.31 -22.81
N PHE A 57 -21.28 -11.32 -21.88
CA PHE A 57 -21.41 -11.98 -20.58
C PHE A 57 -22.10 -11.11 -19.51
N GLY A 58 -22.47 -9.86 -19.83
CA GLY A 58 -23.23 -8.99 -18.92
C GLY A 58 -22.43 -8.52 -17.69
N THR A 59 -21.10 -8.59 -17.72
CA THR A 59 -20.23 -8.14 -16.63
C THR A 59 -20.21 -6.62 -16.54
N SER A 60 -20.68 -6.07 -15.41
CA SER A 60 -20.58 -4.65 -15.09
C SER A 60 -19.14 -4.26 -14.70
N LYS A 61 -18.82 -2.95 -14.72
CA LYS A 61 -17.53 -2.39 -14.27
C LYS A 61 -17.09 -2.94 -12.91
N ASP A 62 -18.04 -3.25 -12.03
CA ASP A 62 -17.80 -3.72 -10.67
C ASP A 62 -17.40 -5.20 -10.55
N GLN A 63 -17.47 -5.98 -11.64
CA GLN A 63 -17.21 -7.43 -11.62
C GLN A 63 -15.88 -7.83 -12.27
N ILE A 64 -15.16 -6.88 -12.88
CA ILE A 64 -13.87 -7.14 -13.52
C ILE A 64 -12.77 -6.86 -12.48
N CYS A 65 -12.34 -7.89 -11.76
CA CYS A 65 -11.13 -7.79 -10.94
C CYS A 65 -9.90 -7.82 -11.86
N ILE A 66 -9.30 -6.66 -12.16
CA ILE A 66 -7.96 -6.61 -12.74
C ILE A 66 -6.98 -6.94 -11.60
N GLU A 67 -6.34 -8.11 -11.64
CA GLU A 67 -5.22 -8.44 -10.76
C GLU A 67 -3.96 -7.66 -11.17
N GLY A 68 -3.99 -6.33 -10.98
CA GLY A 68 -2.86 -5.44 -11.21
C GLY A 68 -2.19 -5.04 -9.89
N GLY A 69 -0.98 -5.55 -9.63
CA GLY A 69 -0.05 -5.02 -8.62
C GLY A 69 -0.31 -5.35 -7.13
N ASP A 70 -1.58 -5.44 -6.71
CA ASP A 70 -1.93 -5.52 -5.29
C ASP A 70 -2.01 -6.97 -4.74
N SER A 71 -2.02 -7.98 -5.61
CA SER A 71 -2.22 -9.39 -5.20
C SER A 71 -1.02 -9.95 -4.43
N LYS A 72 0.22 -9.63 -4.81
CA LYS A 72 1.42 -10.12 -4.08
C LYS A 72 1.54 -9.49 -2.69
N SER A 73 1.28 -8.18 -2.58
CA SER A 73 1.28 -7.48 -1.30
C SER A 73 0.20 -8.03 -0.37
N LYS A 74 -1.04 -8.18 -0.87
CA LYS A 74 -2.14 -8.80 -0.13
C LYS A 74 -1.86 -10.25 0.25
N LYS A 75 -1.31 -11.07 -0.65
CA LYS A 75 -0.89 -12.45 -0.36
C LYS A 75 0.15 -12.49 0.76
N LEU A 76 1.15 -11.61 0.71
CA LEU A 76 2.18 -11.53 1.75
C LEU A 76 1.61 -11.11 3.11
N GLN A 77 0.71 -10.14 3.12
CA GLN A 77 0.00 -9.72 4.34
C GLN A 77 -0.86 -10.86 4.89
N ASN A 78 -1.58 -11.57 4.03
CA ASN A 78 -2.39 -12.74 4.41
C ASN A 78 -1.51 -13.89 4.95
N PHE A 79 -0.32 -14.08 4.40
CA PHE A 79 0.64 -15.08 4.85
C PHE A 79 1.21 -14.77 6.25
N ILE A 80 1.58 -13.50 6.49
CA ILE A 80 1.98 -13.04 7.83
C ILE A 80 0.80 -13.18 8.79
N GLN A 81 -0.39 -12.77 8.36
CA GLN A 81 -1.60 -12.78 9.18
C GLN A 81 -1.98 -14.20 9.59
N SER A 82 -1.99 -15.14 8.66
CA SER A 82 -2.28 -16.55 8.95
C SER A 82 -1.27 -17.16 9.91
N THR A 83 0.02 -16.79 9.81
CA THR A 83 1.05 -17.21 10.76
C THR A 83 0.76 -16.68 12.17
N ILE A 84 0.38 -15.41 12.29
CA ILE A 84 0.01 -14.81 13.57
C ILE A 84 -1.24 -15.47 14.17
N ASP A 85 -2.26 -15.73 13.36
CA ASP A 85 -3.51 -16.33 13.82
C ASP A 85 -3.31 -17.78 14.28
N ASN A 86 -2.47 -18.54 13.57
CA ASN A 86 -2.06 -19.89 13.99
C ASN A 86 -1.33 -19.89 15.34
N ILE A 87 -0.46 -18.90 15.57
CA ILE A 87 0.25 -18.73 16.84
C ILE A 87 -0.71 -18.31 17.96
N ARG A 88 -1.68 -17.42 17.70
CA ARG A 88 -2.72 -17.07 18.69
C ARG A 88 -3.57 -18.28 19.07
N ALA A 89 -3.99 -19.06 18.07
CA ALA A 89 -4.82 -20.23 18.28
C ALA A 89 -4.08 -21.32 19.06
N ASN A 90 -2.77 -21.47 18.85
CA ASN A 90 -1.95 -22.48 19.52
C ASN A 90 -0.57 -21.93 19.93
N PRO A 91 -0.49 -21.18 21.05
CA PRO A 91 0.76 -20.55 21.50
C PRO A 91 1.89 -21.53 21.80
N VAL A 92 1.56 -22.73 22.27
CA VAL A 92 2.54 -23.81 22.55
C VAL A 92 3.29 -24.24 21.28
N LYS A 93 2.65 -24.13 20.11
CA LYS A 93 3.22 -24.46 18.79
C LYS A 93 3.90 -23.27 18.12
N LYS A 94 4.17 -22.17 18.82
CA LYS A 94 4.77 -20.96 18.24
C LYS A 94 6.05 -21.23 17.45
N VAL A 95 6.97 -22.01 18.02
CA VAL A 95 8.24 -22.36 17.35
C VAL A 95 8.00 -23.12 16.04
N PHE A 96 7.01 -24.02 16.02
CA PHE A 96 6.64 -24.76 14.83
C PHE A 96 6.10 -23.84 13.72
N TYR A 97 5.20 -22.91 14.04
CA TYR A 97 4.68 -21.97 13.04
C TYR A 97 5.73 -20.97 12.55
N LEU A 98 6.64 -20.52 13.41
CA LEU A 98 7.77 -19.69 12.99
C LEU A 98 8.71 -20.44 12.05
N ARG A 99 8.97 -21.73 12.32
CA ARG A 99 9.78 -22.55 11.41
C ARG A 99 9.09 -22.74 10.06
N LYS A 100 7.79 -23.06 10.06
CA LYS A 100 6.99 -23.17 8.83
C LYS A 100 7.00 -21.87 8.01
N PHE A 101 6.91 -20.72 8.66
CA PHE A 101 7.02 -19.41 8.01
C PHE A 101 8.40 -19.22 7.39
N LEU A 102 9.46 -19.56 8.13
CA LEU A 102 10.85 -19.41 7.66
C LEU A 102 11.23 -20.40 6.56
N ASP A 103 10.54 -21.53 6.46
CA ASP A 103 10.74 -22.52 5.39
C ASP A 103 10.21 -22.03 4.03
N SER A 104 9.47 -20.91 4.00
CA SER A 104 8.98 -20.30 2.75
C SER A 104 10.02 -19.38 2.07
N PHE A 105 11.14 -19.10 2.74
CA PHE A 105 12.24 -18.29 2.19
C PHE A 105 13.29 -19.18 1.54
N VAL A 106 13.75 -18.77 0.35
CA VAL A 106 14.71 -19.54 -0.46
C VAL A 106 16.16 -19.30 -0.05
N ASP A 107 16.41 -18.14 0.55
CA ASP A 107 17.73 -17.55 0.73
C ASP A 107 18.16 -17.50 2.21
N ILE A 108 17.49 -18.23 3.09
CA ILE A 108 17.85 -18.34 4.51
C ILE A 108 18.38 -19.73 4.86
N SER A 109 19.57 -19.80 5.45
CA SER A 109 20.18 -21.06 5.87
C SER A 109 19.48 -21.66 7.11
N GLU A 110 19.55 -22.98 7.31
CA GLU A 110 19.01 -23.62 8.51
C GLU A 110 19.61 -23.08 9.82
N SER A 111 20.88 -22.69 9.81
CA SER A 111 21.52 -22.02 10.94
C SER A 111 20.87 -20.66 11.22
N ASP A 112 20.62 -19.86 10.19
CA ASP A 112 20.02 -18.53 10.34
C ASP A 112 18.56 -18.64 10.79
N LYS A 113 17.81 -19.60 10.25
CA LYS A 113 16.44 -19.90 10.71
C LYS A 113 16.42 -20.18 12.22
N ASN A 114 17.38 -20.97 12.72
CA ASN A 114 17.48 -21.26 14.15
C ASN A 114 17.77 -20.02 15.01
N VAL A 115 18.62 -19.11 14.51
CA VAL A 115 18.92 -17.84 15.20
C VAL A 115 17.68 -16.94 15.22
N VAL A 116 17.00 -16.79 14.08
CA VAL A 116 15.76 -16.00 13.98
C VAL A 116 14.69 -16.56 14.91
N ILE A 117 14.44 -17.87 14.92
CA ILE A 117 13.49 -18.51 15.83
C ILE A 117 13.85 -18.24 17.30
N LYS A 118 15.12 -18.36 17.67
CA LYS A 118 15.57 -18.06 19.04
C LYS A 118 15.27 -16.62 19.44
N SER A 119 15.37 -15.68 18.52
CA SER A 119 15.06 -14.26 18.76
C SER A 119 13.54 -13.98 18.85
N LEU A 120 12.72 -14.73 18.10
CA LEU A 120 11.28 -14.48 17.97
C LEU A 120 10.42 -15.28 18.98
N LYS A 121 10.98 -16.34 19.59
CA LYS A 121 10.21 -17.23 20.49
C LYS A 121 9.60 -16.48 21.67
N SER A 122 10.26 -15.46 22.19
CA SER A 122 9.83 -14.66 23.36
C SER A 122 9.16 -13.33 22.99
N THR A 123 9.09 -12.98 21.70
CA THR A 123 8.46 -11.73 21.24
C THR A 123 6.94 -11.77 21.43
N ASP A 124 6.33 -10.69 21.90
CA ASP A 124 4.87 -10.59 21.97
C ASP A 124 4.25 -10.58 20.56
N ILE A 125 2.94 -10.82 20.48
CA ILE A 125 2.25 -10.99 19.20
C ILE A 125 2.21 -9.71 18.36
N ASN A 126 2.17 -8.53 18.99
CA ASN A 126 2.10 -7.26 18.25
C ASN A 126 3.45 -6.94 17.62
N GLN A 127 4.54 -7.09 18.38
CA GLN A 127 5.90 -6.95 17.84
C GLN A 127 6.24 -8.07 16.86
N LEU A 128 5.67 -9.27 17.02
CA LEU A 128 5.93 -10.39 16.14
C LEU A 128 5.47 -10.09 14.71
N ARG A 129 4.29 -9.50 14.52
CA ARG A 129 3.79 -9.13 13.19
C ARG A 129 4.75 -8.20 12.46
N GLU A 130 5.24 -7.17 13.14
CA GLU A 130 6.20 -6.21 12.57
C GLU A 130 7.52 -6.88 12.18
N ARG A 131 8.03 -7.77 13.04
CA ARG A 131 9.27 -8.51 12.76
C ARG A 131 9.12 -9.49 11.60
N LEU A 132 7.99 -10.21 11.50
CA LEU A 132 7.69 -11.06 10.35
C LEU A 132 7.62 -10.23 9.06
N GLY A 133 6.96 -9.08 9.09
CA GLY A 133 6.92 -8.15 7.96
C GLY A 133 8.28 -7.57 7.56
N SER A 134 9.19 -7.39 8.52
CA SER A 134 10.56 -6.99 8.21
C SER A 134 11.34 -8.12 7.51
N LEU A 135 11.16 -9.36 7.96
CA LEU A 135 11.81 -10.53 7.34
C LEU A 135 11.38 -10.72 5.89
N THR A 136 10.10 -10.51 5.57
CA THR A 136 9.59 -10.61 4.19
C THR A 136 10.10 -9.52 3.25
N ARG A 137 10.66 -8.42 3.77
CA ARG A 137 11.31 -7.38 2.98
C ARG A 137 12.79 -7.67 2.72
N ILE A 138 13.42 -8.44 3.61
CA ILE A 138 14.85 -8.74 3.57
C ILE A 138 15.11 -10.00 2.72
N PHE A 139 14.30 -11.03 2.92
CA PHE A 139 14.49 -12.35 2.32
C PHE A 139 13.50 -12.61 1.18
N LYS A 140 13.93 -13.34 0.15
CA LYS A 140 13.10 -13.71 -0.99
C LYS A 140 12.21 -14.90 -0.64
N ILE A 141 10.93 -14.78 -0.95
CA ILE A 141 9.94 -15.87 -0.80
C ILE A 141 9.68 -16.49 -2.17
N GLU A 142 9.80 -17.81 -2.27
CA GLU A 142 9.57 -18.53 -3.53
C GLU A 142 8.07 -18.74 -3.81
N ASN A 143 7.30 -19.07 -2.77
CA ASN A 143 5.87 -19.37 -2.89
C ASN A 143 5.09 -18.77 -1.72
N ILE A 144 4.09 -17.95 -2.07
CA ILE A 144 3.03 -17.53 -1.16
C ILE A 144 1.75 -18.16 -1.72
N ASP A 145 1.44 -19.36 -1.25
CA ASP A 145 0.15 -20.02 -1.52
C ASP A 145 -0.98 -19.33 -0.74
#